data_AF-A0A0D2RW47-F1
#
_entry.id   AF-A0A0D2RW47-F1
#
_cell.length_a   1.000
_cell.length_b   1.000
_cell.length_c   1.000
_cell.angle_alpha   90.00
_cell.angle_beta   90.00
_cell.angle_gamma   90.00
#
_symmetry.space_group_name_H-M   'P 1'
#
loop_
_entity.id
_entity.type
_entity.pdbx_description
1 polymer ?
#
loop_
_entity_poly.entity_id
_entity_poly.type
_entity_poly.pdbx_seq_one_letter_code
_entity_poly.pdbx_strand_id
1 'polypeptide(L)'
;MLSPFGSSTPAFSSSSFGSSSSTPSINPFVFSSSASSGSSLFAGLPSSTSSLSGTTAGWGAPNPFQSSPSRRFLYPSSFSRRRCLNPSSFSRRSAKSTVTTPVNEKPLTDTEDDLRKRISFLSGFMVAFKDQIHTDIKLKPNNGPCISAHKSLLAARSEIFKNILSSDNWKAQPTDTDTITLSELSTEELESLLEFLYTGDLPTDKFKNHVYALCAAADKYEIPYLQESCERYMLNSLNASNALDVLDISILYSKKKLKETTLNFIVRNMKSIVSSQKYEEFASSNPHLCVEVSRAFVEAKF
;
A
#
# COMPACT_ATOMS: atom_id res chain seq x y z
N MET A 1 -63.87 44.97 46.10
CA MET A 1 -63.49 46.37 45.79
C MET A 1 -62.68 46.39 44.50
N LEU A 2 -62.69 47.53 43.82
CA LEU A 2 -62.00 47.92 42.57
C LEU A 2 -60.82 47.04 42.08
N SER A 3 -61.09 46.32 40.99
CA SER A 3 -60.53 46.46 39.62
C SER A 3 -59.06 46.90 39.35
N PRO A 4 -58.44 46.43 38.24
CA PRO A 4 -57.04 46.70 37.87
C PRO A 4 -56.84 47.82 36.83
N PHE A 5 -55.56 48.12 36.55
CA PHE A 5 -55.05 48.77 35.32
C PHE A 5 -53.88 47.93 34.76
N GLY A 6 -53.52 47.98 33.47
CA GLY A 6 -54.13 48.70 32.35
C GLY A 6 -53.31 48.46 31.07
N SER A 7 -53.97 48.35 29.91
CA SER A 7 -53.35 48.08 28.61
C SER A 7 -52.79 49.32 27.91
N SER A 8 -51.79 49.17 27.02
CA SER A 8 -51.68 49.96 25.77
C SER A 8 -50.63 49.45 24.77
N THR A 9 -51.06 49.27 23.51
CA THR A 9 -50.26 49.36 22.28
C THR A 9 -51.02 50.29 21.33
N PRO A 10 -50.38 51.25 20.65
CA PRO A 10 -49.93 51.10 19.24
C PRO A 10 -48.46 51.57 19.06
N ALA A 11 -47.69 51.32 17.99
CA ALA A 11 -47.88 51.16 16.52
C ALA A 11 -47.77 52.47 15.69
N PHE A 12 -47.17 52.35 14.48
CA PHE A 12 -46.88 53.40 13.46
C PHE A 12 -45.79 54.44 13.82
N SER A 13 -44.98 55.00 12.88
CA SER A 13 -44.60 54.55 11.52
C SER A 13 -43.43 55.36 10.90
N SER A 14 -42.90 54.84 9.78
CA SER A 14 -42.50 55.57 8.56
C SER A 14 -41.39 56.64 8.54
N SER A 15 -40.38 56.37 7.67
CA SER A 15 -39.84 57.28 6.63
C SER A 15 -38.91 58.46 7.05
N SER A 16 -38.06 59.03 6.19
CA SER A 16 -37.38 58.60 4.93
C SER A 16 -36.34 59.69 4.52
N PHE A 17 -35.56 59.41 3.45
CA PHE A 17 -34.64 60.33 2.74
C PHE A 17 -33.36 60.76 3.47
N GLY A 18 -32.22 60.94 2.79
CA GLY A 18 -31.91 60.52 1.41
C GLY A 18 -30.75 61.28 0.76
N SER A 19 -30.20 60.70 -0.33
CA SER A 19 -29.57 61.37 -1.49
C SER A 19 -28.29 62.22 -1.29
N SER A 20 -27.31 62.29 -2.20
CA SER A 20 -26.98 61.60 -3.48
C SER A 20 -25.50 62.01 -3.84
N SER A 21 -24.89 61.94 -5.04
CA SER A 21 -25.21 61.57 -6.44
C SER A 21 -23.92 61.30 -7.24
N SER A 22 -24.05 60.78 -8.49
CA SER A 22 -23.24 61.10 -9.70
C SER A 22 -21.71 60.83 -9.75
N THR A 23 -21.07 60.35 -10.84
CA THR A 23 -21.50 59.97 -12.23
C THR A 23 -20.42 59.10 -12.93
N PRO A 24 -20.69 58.41 -14.07
CA PRO A 24 -19.79 57.41 -14.69
C PRO A 24 -19.18 57.79 -16.07
N SER A 25 -18.18 57.00 -16.51
CA SER A 25 -17.61 56.93 -17.86
C SER A 25 -16.69 55.67 -17.98
N ILE A 26 -16.28 55.09 -19.12
CA ILE A 26 -16.76 55.09 -20.53
C ILE A 26 -16.26 53.80 -21.26
N ASN A 27 -16.86 53.43 -22.40
CA ASN A 27 -16.41 52.46 -23.43
C ASN A 27 -16.47 53.17 -24.81
N PRO A 28 -15.81 52.77 -25.93
CA PRO A 28 -15.48 51.37 -26.34
C PRO A 28 -14.16 51.16 -27.15
N PHE A 29 -13.83 49.92 -27.55
CA PHE A 29 -13.78 49.45 -28.97
C PHE A 29 -13.24 48.00 -29.12
N VAL A 30 -13.48 47.40 -30.28
CA VAL A 30 -13.05 46.07 -30.74
C VAL A 30 -12.44 46.22 -32.14
N PHE A 31 -11.37 45.50 -32.50
CA PHE A 31 -11.26 44.83 -33.82
C PHE A 31 -10.10 43.80 -33.89
N SER A 32 -10.23 42.89 -34.86
CA SER A 32 -9.37 41.74 -35.21
C SER A 32 -7.90 42.09 -35.52
N SER A 33 -6.98 41.12 -35.55
CA SER A 33 -6.77 40.31 -36.77
C SER A 33 -5.99 39.00 -36.54
N SER A 34 -5.99 38.16 -37.56
CA SER A 34 -5.56 36.75 -37.58
C SER A 34 -4.39 36.48 -38.54
N ALA A 35 -4.05 35.19 -38.71
CA ALA A 35 -3.05 34.60 -39.61
C ALA A 35 -1.58 34.68 -39.11
N SER A 36 -0.67 33.71 -39.29
CA SER A 36 -0.61 32.32 -39.84
C SER A 36 0.51 32.19 -40.89
N SER A 37 1.21 31.04 -40.86
CA SER A 37 1.98 30.40 -41.95
C SER A 37 3.26 31.09 -42.47
N GLY A 38 4.26 30.29 -42.89
CA GLY A 38 5.59 30.74 -43.34
C GLY A 38 6.71 30.30 -42.36
N SER A 39 7.00 29.02 -42.13
CA SER A 39 7.44 27.95 -43.06
C SER A 39 8.89 28.09 -43.55
N SER A 40 9.65 26.98 -43.50
CA SER A 40 10.97 26.73 -44.14
C SER A 40 12.21 27.47 -43.58
N LEU A 41 13.44 26.94 -43.62
CA LEU A 41 13.97 25.58 -43.91
C LEU A 41 15.43 25.46 -43.34
N PHE A 42 15.93 24.22 -43.17
CA PHE A 42 17.34 23.75 -43.07
C PHE A 42 18.38 24.58 -42.24
N ALA A 43 18.96 24.06 -41.15
CA ALA A 43 19.99 23.00 -41.07
C ALA A 43 21.44 23.47 -41.41
N GLY A 44 22.37 23.32 -40.45
CA GLY A 44 23.77 23.78 -40.58
C GLY A 44 24.65 23.55 -39.34
N LEU A 45 25.12 22.31 -39.15
CA LEU A 45 26.28 21.93 -38.31
C LEU A 45 27.58 22.00 -39.17
N PRO A 46 28.84 21.93 -38.65
CA PRO A 46 29.30 21.75 -37.26
C PRO A 46 30.54 22.62 -36.84
N SER A 47 31.13 22.26 -35.67
CA SER A 47 32.60 22.22 -35.38
C SER A 47 33.44 23.47 -35.07
N SER A 48 33.67 23.64 -33.75
CA SER A 48 34.99 23.69 -33.07
C SER A 48 36.06 24.76 -33.38
N THR A 49 36.44 25.49 -32.32
CA THR A 49 37.84 25.76 -31.94
C THR A 49 38.05 25.41 -30.46
N SER A 50 39.29 25.46 -29.95
CA SER A 50 39.69 24.88 -28.65
C SER A 50 40.64 25.78 -27.84
N SER A 51 41.16 25.27 -26.71
CA SER A 51 42.17 25.89 -25.80
C SER A 51 41.62 26.88 -24.75
N LEU A 52 42.19 27.05 -23.54
CA LEU A 52 43.35 26.38 -22.91
C LEU A 52 43.29 26.46 -21.35
N SER A 53 43.88 25.47 -20.66
CA SER A 53 44.48 25.48 -19.30
C SER A 53 43.77 26.10 -18.08
N GLY A 54 43.67 25.32 -16.99
CA GLY A 54 43.33 25.82 -15.65
C GLY A 54 43.44 24.76 -14.54
N THR A 55 44.65 24.40 -14.12
CA THR A 55 44.90 23.35 -13.11
C THR A 55 44.90 23.87 -11.67
N THR A 56 44.08 23.27 -10.81
CA THR A 56 44.37 23.06 -9.38
C THR A 56 43.97 21.63 -8.99
N ALA A 57 44.55 21.09 -7.92
CA ALA A 57 44.34 19.71 -7.48
C ALA A 57 44.16 19.63 -5.96
N GLY A 58 43.34 18.69 -5.49
CA GLY A 58 43.25 18.37 -4.07
C GLY A 58 42.04 17.53 -3.67
N TRP A 59 42.31 16.29 -3.24
CA TRP A 59 41.56 15.45 -2.28
C TRP A 59 40.02 15.28 -2.47
N GLY A 60 39.44 14.07 -2.52
CA GLY A 60 40.05 12.73 -2.47
C GLY A 60 39.18 11.70 -1.75
N ALA A 61 38.18 11.13 -2.40
CA ALA A 61 37.44 9.94 -1.94
C ALA A 61 36.81 9.18 -3.14
N PRO A 62 37.06 7.87 -3.32
CA PRO A 62 36.43 7.09 -4.38
C PRO A 62 35.09 6.48 -3.93
N ASN A 63 34.08 6.51 -4.81
CA ASN A 63 32.86 5.71 -4.65
C ASN A 63 33.14 4.22 -4.92
N PRO A 64 32.79 3.30 -3.99
CA PRO A 64 32.78 1.87 -4.27
C PRO A 64 31.35 1.30 -4.37
N PHE A 65 31.26 0.07 -4.87
CA PHE A 65 30.05 -0.77 -4.93
C PHE A 65 28.96 -0.38 -5.95
N GLN A 66 29.31 -0.62 -7.21
CA GLN A 66 28.52 -1.54 -8.03
C GLN A 66 28.44 -2.97 -7.43
N SER A 67 27.59 -3.81 -8.02
CA SER A 67 27.49 -5.27 -7.87
C SER A 67 26.85 -5.85 -6.59
N SER A 68 25.73 -6.54 -6.78
CA SER A 68 25.23 -7.61 -5.90
C SER A 68 26.21 -8.79 -5.90
N PRO A 69 26.26 -9.59 -4.82
CA PRO A 69 25.47 -10.83 -4.88
C PRO A 69 24.88 -11.34 -3.54
N SER A 70 23.76 -12.07 -3.67
CA SER A 70 23.35 -13.25 -2.88
C SER A 70 23.80 -13.38 -1.42
N ARG A 71 23.09 -12.74 -0.48
CA ARG A 71 23.19 -13.10 0.95
C ARG A 71 22.43 -14.38 1.27
N ARG A 72 23.14 -15.51 1.37
CA ARG A 72 22.67 -16.68 2.13
C ARG A 72 22.92 -16.40 3.61
N PHE A 73 21.87 -16.31 4.43
CA PHE A 73 22.02 -16.38 5.88
C PHE A 73 22.08 -17.85 6.34
N LEU A 74 23.10 -18.17 7.12
CA LEU A 74 23.37 -19.51 7.66
C LEU A 74 22.74 -19.65 9.04
N TYR A 75 21.87 -20.65 9.22
CA TYR A 75 21.45 -21.08 10.55
C TYR A 75 22.48 -22.05 11.14
N PRO A 76 22.92 -21.86 12.40
CA PRO A 76 23.80 -22.81 13.08
C PRO A 76 23.03 -24.04 13.54
N SER A 77 23.42 -25.23 13.06
CA SER A 77 22.84 -26.50 13.50
C SER A 77 23.58 -27.07 14.71
N SER A 78 22.97 -26.95 15.89
CA SER A 78 23.51 -27.55 17.12
C SER A 78 23.36 -29.07 17.11
N PHE A 79 24.50 -29.75 17.07
CA PHE A 79 24.62 -31.19 16.84
C PHE A 79 24.47 -31.99 18.15
N SER A 80 23.67 -33.06 18.16
CA SER A 80 23.66 -34.03 19.27
C SER A 80 23.29 -35.43 18.81
N ARG A 81 24.31 -36.26 18.55
CA ARG A 81 24.14 -37.68 18.22
C ARG A 81 23.69 -38.46 19.46
N ARG A 82 22.71 -39.36 19.30
CA ARG A 82 22.67 -40.61 20.09
C ARG A 82 22.49 -41.82 19.17
N ARG A 83 23.47 -42.72 19.27
CA ARG A 83 23.64 -44.02 18.62
C ARG A 83 22.36 -44.69 18.08
N CYS A 84 22.38 -45.00 16.79
CA CYS A 84 21.69 -46.19 16.28
C CYS A 84 22.42 -47.44 16.79
N LEU A 85 21.67 -48.51 17.07
CA LEU A 85 22.18 -49.89 17.15
C LEU A 85 21.32 -50.76 16.22
N ASN A 86 21.95 -51.77 15.60
CA ASN A 86 21.35 -52.52 14.51
C ASN A 86 20.43 -53.67 14.99
N PRO A 87 19.55 -54.20 14.11
CA PRO A 87 18.42 -55.05 14.52
C PRO A 87 18.76 -56.54 14.60
N SER A 88 18.00 -57.30 15.39
CA SER A 88 17.85 -58.76 15.17
C SER A 88 16.55 -59.34 15.76
N SER A 89 15.98 -60.30 15.02
CA SER A 89 15.08 -61.40 15.44
C SER A 89 13.70 -61.15 16.08
N PHE A 90 12.70 -61.82 15.49
CA PHE A 90 11.47 -62.39 16.08
C PHE A 90 10.46 -61.45 16.80
N SER A 91 9.13 -61.62 16.68
CA SER A 91 8.33 -62.75 16.18
C SER A 91 6.97 -62.31 15.61
N ARG A 92 6.32 -63.16 14.81
CA ARG A 92 4.92 -62.95 14.39
C ARG A 92 3.96 -63.25 15.56
N ARG A 93 3.16 -62.27 15.98
CA ARG A 93 1.82 -62.53 16.54
C ARG A 93 0.80 -61.57 15.94
N SER A 94 -0.30 -62.14 15.44
CA SER A 94 -1.47 -61.38 15.00
C SER A 94 -2.27 -60.97 16.23
N ALA A 95 -2.61 -59.69 16.33
CA ALA A 95 -3.61 -59.17 17.25
C ALA A 95 -4.35 -58.01 16.57
N LYS A 96 -5.58 -58.25 16.13
CA LYS A 96 -6.48 -57.15 15.70
C LYS A 96 -6.86 -56.34 16.94
N SER A 97 -6.18 -55.23 17.17
CA SER A 97 -6.62 -54.18 18.09
C SER A 97 -7.08 -52.99 17.28
N THR A 98 -8.33 -53.03 16.82
CA THR A 98 -9.03 -51.85 16.31
C THR A 98 -9.35 -50.96 17.51
N VAL A 99 -8.39 -50.14 17.91
CA VAL A 99 -8.65 -48.99 18.78
C VAL A 99 -9.39 -47.96 17.93
N THR A 100 -10.71 -48.13 17.84
CA THR A 100 -11.61 -47.15 17.25
C THR A 100 -11.68 -45.95 18.19
N THR A 101 -10.68 -45.07 18.11
CA THR A 101 -10.77 -43.75 18.73
C THR A 101 -12.01 -43.06 18.18
N PRO A 102 -13.00 -42.67 19.02
CA PRO A 102 -14.12 -41.89 18.52
C PRO A 102 -13.59 -40.54 18.06
N VAL A 103 -13.56 -40.32 16.74
CA VAL A 103 -13.35 -38.99 16.20
C VAL A 103 -14.59 -38.20 16.58
N ASN A 104 -14.45 -37.36 17.62
CA ASN A 104 -15.51 -36.46 18.03
C ASN A 104 -15.56 -35.31 17.02
N GLU A 105 -16.19 -35.58 15.87
CA GLU A 105 -16.51 -34.62 14.83
C GLU A 105 -17.51 -33.61 15.41
N LYS A 106 -16.99 -32.58 16.08
CA LYS A 106 -17.77 -31.43 16.49
C LYS A 106 -18.48 -30.86 15.26
N PRO A 107 -19.80 -30.61 15.30
CA PRO A 107 -20.52 -30.03 14.19
C PRO A 107 -19.84 -28.75 13.67
N LEU A 108 -19.71 -28.64 12.35
CA LEU A 108 -19.07 -27.48 11.70
C LEU A 108 -19.72 -26.15 12.13
N THR A 109 -21.04 -26.18 12.38
CA THR A 109 -21.84 -25.07 12.93
C THR A 109 -21.26 -24.47 14.21
N ASP A 110 -20.83 -25.32 15.16
CA ASP A 110 -20.31 -24.88 16.46
C ASP A 110 -19.01 -24.10 16.31
N THR A 111 -18.23 -24.43 15.27
CA THR A 111 -16.98 -23.75 14.94
C THR A 111 -17.21 -22.43 14.20
N GLU A 112 -18.21 -22.36 13.33
CA GLU A 112 -18.56 -21.12 12.62
C GLU A 112 -19.14 -20.08 13.57
N ASP A 113 -20.00 -20.49 14.51
CA ASP A 113 -20.58 -19.59 15.50
C ASP A 113 -19.55 -19.04 16.49
N ASP A 114 -18.52 -19.80 16.86
CA ASP A 114 -17.38 -19.32 17.65
C ASP A 114 -16.55 -18.31 16.85
N LEU A 115 -16.26 -18.58 15.56
CA LEU A 115 -15.58 -17.63 14.68
C LEU A 115 -16.37 -16.31 14.54
N ARG A 116 -17.69 -16.38 14.32
CA ARG A 116 -18.58 -15.21 14.25
C ARG A 116 -18.54 -14.38 15.54
N LYS A 117 -18.57 -15.04 16.72
CA LYS A 117 -18.45 -14.38 18.04
C LYS A 117 -17.10 -13.70 18.22
N ARG A 118 -16.00 -14.33 17.81
CA ARG A 118 -14.64 -13.75 17.86
C ARG A 118 -14.49 -12.54 16.94
N ILE A 119 -15.01 -12.60 15.72
CA ILE A 119 -15.01 -11.48 14.76
C ILE A 119 -15.80 -10.31 15.35
N SER A 120 -16.99 -10.56 15.90
CA SER A 120 -17.78 -9.53 16.59
C SER A 120 -17.02 -8.90 17.76
N PHE A 121 -16.38 -9.69 18.62
CA PHE A 121 -15.57 -9.17 19.73
C PHE A 121 -14.41 -8.28 19.25
N LEU A 122 -13.67 -8.71 18.23
CA LEU A 122 -12.53 -7.96 17.69
C LEU A 122 -12.95 -6.69 16.92
N SER A 123 -14.16 -6.66 16.36
CA SER A 123 -14.69 -5.46 15.68
C SER A 123 -14.84 -4.24 16.59
N GLY A 124 -14.85 -4.39 17.92
CA GLY A 124 -14.87 -3.27 18.87
C GLY A 124 -13.69 -2.30 18.69
N PHE A 125 -12.53 -2.78 18.24
CA PHE A 125 -11.39 -1.91 17.92
C PHE A 125 -11.66 -1.00 16.70
N MET A 126 -12.46 -1.45 15.73
CA MET A 126 -12.90 -0.63 14.58
C MET A 126 -13.85 0.49 15.01
N VAL A 127 -14.71 0.23 16.00
CA VAL A 127 -15.57 1.26 16.59
C VAL A 127 -14.72 2.33 17.30
N ALA A 128 -13.78 1.92 18.15
CA ALA A 128 -12.86 2.85 18.82
C ALA A 128 -12.02 3.70 17.83
N PHE A 129 -11.67 3.16 16.67
CA PHE A 129 -11.02 3.93 15.59
C PHE A 129 -11.98 4.96 14.96
N LYS A 130 -13.18 4.55 14.55
CA LYS A 130 -14.13 5.44 13.86
C LYS A 130 -14.63 6.56 14.77
N ASP A 131 -14.87 6.25 16.04
CA ASP A 131 -15.33 7.19 17.05
C ASP A 131 -14.17 7.96 17.73
N GLN A 132 -12.92 7.69 17.33
CA GLN A 132 -11.68 8.34 17.83
C GLN A 132 -11.52 8.27 19.36
N ILE A 133 -11.98 7.18 19.98
CA ILE A 133 -12.03 6.99 21.43
C ILE A 133 -10.64 6.63 21.97
N HIS A 134 -10.06 7.49 22.81
CA HIS A 134 -8.76 7.28 23.47
C HIS A 134 -7.53 7.14 22.54
N THR A 135 -7.59 7.74 21.35
CA THR A 135 -6.43 7.82 20.44
C THR A 135 -5.28 8.61 21.03
N ASP A 136 -4.05 8.11 20.91
CA ASP A 136 -2.84 8.63 21.55
C ASP A 136 -1.72 8.98 20.55
N ILE A 137 -1.98 8.89 19.24
CA ILE A 137 -1.07 9.25 18.16
C ILE A 137 -1.81 9.74 16.92
N LYS A 138 -1.16 10.62 16.14
CA LYS A 138 -1.64 11.08 14.83
C LYS A 138 -0.75 10.51 13.72
N LEU A 139 -1.33 10.22 12.56
CA LEU A 139 -0.63 9.76 11.37
C LEU A 139 -0.87 10.74 10.23
N LYS A 140 0.20 11.20 9.57
CA LYS A 140 0.13 12.20 8.51
C LYS A 140 0.33 11.53 7.13
N PRO A 141 -0.71 11.44 6.28
CA PRO A 141 -0.58 11.02 4.88
C PRO A 141 0.17 12.07 4.03
N ASN A 142 0.48 11.71 2.79
CA ASN A 142 1.11 12.58 1.78
C ASN A 142 0.26 13.83 1.47
N ASN A 143 -1.05 13.64 1.33
CA ASN A 143 -2.05 14.68 1.11
C ASN A 143 -3.17 14.56 2.16
N GLY A 144 -3.88 15.66 2.44
CA GLY A 144 -5.01 15.67 3.37
C GLY A 144 -4.64 15.88 4.85
N PRO A 145 -5.63 15.69 5.77
CA PRO A 145 -5.46 15.89 7.21
C PRO A 145 -4.74 14.72 7.88
N CYS A 146 -4.25 14.92 9.10
CA CYS A 146 -3.74 13.83 9.93
C CYS A 146 -4.90 12.98 10.48
N ILE A 147 -4.71 11.66 10.54
CA ILE A 147 -5.67 10.67 11.05
C ILE A 147 -5.23 10.22 12.44
N SER A 148 -6.10 10.29 13.44
CA SER A 148 -5.81 9.81 14.80
C SER A 148 -5.90 8.27 14.89
N ALA A 149 -5.06 7.68 15.74
CA ALA A 149 -4.90 6.23 15.87
C ALA A 149 -4.38 5.83 17.27
N HIS A 150 -4.09 4.54 17.46
CA HIS A 150 -3.65 3.94 18.72
C HIS A 150 -2.23 3.36 18.62
N LYS A 151 -1.26 3.87 19.39
CA LYS A 151 0.14 3.40 19.45
C LYS A 151 0.21 1.90 19.73
N SER A 152 -0.56 1.44 20.70
CA SER A 152 -0.62 0.04 21.15
C SER A 152 -1.01 -0.92 20.03
N LEU A 153 -1.98 -0.57 19.19
CA LEU A 153 -2.40 -1.41 18.07
C LEU A 153 -1.39 -1.37 16.92
N LEU A 154 -0.86 -0.19 16.56
CA LEU A 154 0.15 -0.07 15.51
C LEU A 154 1.38 -0.94 15.84
N ALA A 155 1.85 -0.87 17.09
CA ALA A 155 2.94 -1.70 17.60
C ALA A 155 2.59 -3.20 17.71
N ALA A 156 1.31 -3.55 17.87
CA ALA A 156 0.87 -4.96 17.91
C ALA A 156 0.74 -5.61 16.53
N ARG A 157 0.74 -4.82 15.44
CA ARG A 157 0.50 -5.30 14.06
C ARG A 157 1.68 -5.07 13.10
N SER A 158 2.68 -4.30 13.50
CA SER A 158 3.87 -3.94 12.71
C SER A 158 5.10 -3.87 13.61
N GLU A 159 6.16 -4.61 13.26
CA GLU A 159 7.43 -4.56 13.99
C GLU A 159 8.14 -3.20 13.78
N ILE A 160 7.97 -2.57 12.62
CA ILE A 160 8.50 -1.23 12.33
C ILE A 160 7.81 -0.15 13.18
N PHE A 161 6.47 -0.12 13.26
CA PHE A 161 5.77 0.80 14.16
C PHE A 161 6.12 0.52 15.63
N LYS A 162 6.24 -0.75 16.03
CA LYS A 162 6.72 -1.14 17.36
C LYS A 162 8.10 -0.58 17.68
N ASN A 163 9.04 -0.66 16.74
CA ASN A 163 10.40 -0.12 16.93
C ASN A 163 10.43 1.41 16.97
N ILE A 164 9.67 2.10 16.12
CA ILE A 164 9.52 3.57 16.16
C ILE A 164 8.97 4.02 17.53
N LEU A 165 7.87 3.41 17.97
CA LEU A 165 7.17 3.74 19.22
C LEU A 165 7.92 3.29 20.49
N SER A 166 8.85 2.34 20.37
CA SER A 166 9.72 1.91 21.47
C SER A 166 10.99 2.76 21.64
N SER A 167 11.24 3.73 20.76
CA SER A 167 12.32 4.69 20.93
C SER A 167 11.97 5.76 21.98
N ASP A 168 12.98 6.32 22.66
CA ASP A 168 12.74 7.19 23.83
C ASP A 168 11.93 8.45 23.51
N ASN A 169 11.97 8.92 22.26
CA ASN A 169 11.19 10.05 21.77
C ASN A 169 9.67 9.84 21.86
N TRP A 170 9.17 8.60 21.84
CA TRP A 170 7.73 8.27 21.90
C TRP A 170 7.26 7.73 23.27
N LYS A 171 8.17 7.62 24.25
CA LYS A 171 7.88 7.17 25.63
C LYS A 171 7.36 8.27 26.56
N ALA A 172 7.43 9.54 26.12
CA ALA A 172 6.86 10.67 26.86
C ALA A 172 5.32 10.60 26.89
N GLN A 173 4.67 11.44 27.70
CA GLN A 173 3.23 11.64 27.60
C GLN A 173 2.86 12.20 26.22
N PRO A 174 1.67 11.86 25.66
CA PRO A 174 1.28 12.29 24.32
C PRO A 174 1.34 13.82 24.19
N THR A 175 2.19 14.29 23.29
CA THR A 175 2.25 15.69 22.90
C THR A 175 1.36 15.92 21.68
N ASP A 176 0.91 17.16 21.44
CA ASP A 176 0.20 17.47 20.19
C ASP A 176 1.05 17.23 18.92
N THR A 177 2.38 17.13 19.11
CA THR A 177 3.40 16.80 18.11
C THR A 177 3.66 15.30 17.90
N ASP A 178 2.96 14.38 18.59
CA ASP A 178 3.05 12.93 18.38
C ASP A 178 2.43 12.52 17.01
N THR A 179 3.17 12.81 15.93
CA THR A 179 2.74 12.57 14.53
C THR A 179 3.79 11.79 13.75
N ILE A 180 3.45 10.57 13.31
CA ILE A 180 4.29 9.83 12.33
C ILE A 180 3.83 10.23 10.92
N THR A 181 4.78 10.60 10.06
CA THR A 181 4.48 10.95 8.65
C THR A 181 4.72 9.76 7.73
N LEU A 182 3.77 9.51 6.83
CA LEU A 182 3.65 8.33 5.96
C LEU A 182 3.53 8.80 4.49
N SER A 183 4.53 9.55 4.02
CA SER A 183 4.47 10.34 2.77
C SER A 183 4.31 9.54 1.48
N GLU A 184 4.42 8.21 1.51
CA GLU A 184 4.13 7.35 0.36
C GLU A 184 2.64 7.00 0.19
N LEU A 185 1.79 7.26 1.19
CA LEU A 185 0.35 6.95 1.14
C LEU A 185 -0.49 8.23 1.04
N SER A 186 -1.46 8.24 0.14
CA SER A 186 -2.57 9.20 0.16
C SER A 186 -3.52 8.96 1.36
N THR A 187 -4.44 9.89 1.61
CA THR A 187 -5.47 9.73 2.65
C THR A 187 -6.22 8.39 2.54
N GLU A 188 -6.70 8.05 1.34
CA GLU A 188 -7.52 6.85 1.09
C GLU A 188 -6.75 5.54 1.29
N GLU A 189 -5.47 5.54 0.92
CA GLU A 189 -4.56 4.40 1.09
C GLU A 189 -4.17 4.23 2.57
N LEU A 190 -3.97 5.33 3.29
CA LEU A 190 -3.73 5.30 4.74
C LEU A 190 -4.97 4.87 5.52
N GLU A 191 -6.16 5.37 5.17
CA GLU A 191 -7.43 4.90 5.74
C GLU A 191 -7.64 3.41 5.49
N SER A 192 -7.29 2.91 4.31
CA SER A 192 -7.39 1.49 3.96
C SER A 192 -6.35 0.64 4.71
N LEU A 193 -5.11 1.10 4.83
CA LEU A 193 -4.09 0.47 5.65
C LEU A 193 -4.55 0.39 7.12
N LEU A 194 -5.04 1.50 7.67
CA LEU A 194 -5.55 1.55 9.04
C LEU A 194 -6.73 0.61 9.21
N GLU A 195 -7.73 0.63 8.32
CA GLU A 195 -8.88 -0.28 8.39
C GLU A 195 -8.43 -1.73 8.54
N PHE A 196 -7.47 -2.19 7.71
CA PHE A 196 -6.86 -3.51 7.83
C PHE A 196 -6.11 -3.73 9.16
N LEU A 197 -5.39 -2.74 9.68
CA LEU A 197 -4.68 -2.84 10.96
C LEU A 197 -5.62 -2.97 12.16
N TYR A 198 -6.86 -2.47 12.07
CA TYR A 198 -7.90 -2.69 13.09
C TYR A 198 -8.62 -4.04 12.89
N THR A 199 -9.25 -4.30 11.73
CA THR A 199 -10.06 -5.51 11.49
C THR A 199 -9.25 -6.78 11.21
N GLY A 200 -8.12 -6.66 10.50
CA GLY A 200 -7.47 -7.78 9.81
C GLY A 200 -8.12 -8.19 8.48
N ASP A 201 -8.99 -7.34 7.91
CA ASP A 201 -9.66 -7.59 6.62
C ASP A 201 -10.02 -6.29 5.89
N LEU A 202 -10.18 -6.36 4.56
CA LEU A 202 -10.49 -5.20 3.71
C LEU A 202 -11.47 -5.60 2.58
N PRO A 203 -12.47 -4.75 2.26
CA PRO A 203 -13.34 -4.98 1.11
C PRO A 203 -12.58 -5.14 -0.21
N THR A 204 -13.09 -6.02 -1.07
CA THR A 204 -12.53 -6.33 -2.41
C THR A 204 -12.26 -5.07 -3.24
N ASP A 205 -13.11 -4.05 -3.16
CA ASP A 205 -12.95 -2.79 -3.88
C ASP A 205 -11.81 -1.92 -3.34
N LYS A 206 -11.55 -1.93 -2.03
CA LYS A 206 -10.40 -1.23 -1.44
C LYS A 206 -9.09 -1.91 -1.84
N PHE A 207 -9.05 -3.24 -1.88
CA PHE A 207 -7.92 -3.95 -2.51
C PHE A 207 -7.81 -3.59 -4.00
N LYS A 208 -8.89 -3.63 -4.77
CA LYS A 208 -8.87 -3.31 -6.21
C LYS A 208 -8.23 -1.94 -6.51
N ASN A 209 -8.52 -0.94 -5.69
CA ASN A 209 -8.02 0.42 -5.89
C ASN A 209 -6.60 0.64 -5.33
N HIS A 210 -6.26 -0.01 -4.20
CA HIS A 210 -5.06 0.34 -3.41
C HIS A 210 -4.06 -0.81 -3.17
N VAL A 211 -4.28 -2.03 -3.71
CA VAL A 211 -3.45 -3.21 -3.39
C VAL A 211 -1.96 -3.02 -3.66
N TYR A 212 -1.58 -2.20 -4.66
CA TYR A 212 -0.17 -1.91 -4.96
C TYR A 212 0.49 -1.08 -3.85
N ALA A 213 -0.15 0.00 -3.38
CA ALA A 213 0.32 0.81 -2.26
C ALA A 213 0.24 0.06 -0.93
N LEU A 214 -0.81 -0.74 -0.70
CA LEU A 214 -0.94 -1.60 0.48
C LEU A 214 0.15 -2.69 0.51
N CYS A 215 0.56 -3.23 -0.63
CA CYS A 215 1.67 -4.19 -0.71
C CYS A 215 3.02 -3.52 -0.39
N ALA A 216 3.25 -2.30 -0.90
CA ALA A 216 4.43 -1.50 -0.56
C ALA A 216 4.49 -1.13 0.94
N ALA A 217 3.36 -0.74 1.52
CA ALA A 217 3.25 -0.49 2.96
C ALA A 217 3.45 -1.77 3.78
N ALA A 218 2.93 -2.91 3.34
CA ALA A 218 3.09 -4.19 4.03
C ALA A 218 4.55 -4.65 4.10
N ASP A 219 5.35 -4.36 3.06
CA ASP A 219 6.78 -4.61 3.04
C ASP A 219 7.53 -3.60 3.94
N LYS A 220 7.35 -2.30 3.68
CA LYS A 220 8.06 -1.21 4.37
C LYS A 220 7.78 -1.16 5.89
N TYR A 221 6.57 -1.53 6.32
CA TYR A 221 6.20 -1.55 7.74
C TYR A 221 6.26 -2.96 8.37
N GLU A 222 6.76 -3.97 7.65
CA GLU A 222 6.83 -5.37 8.10
C GLU A 222 5.49 -5.86 8.69
N ILE A 223 4.47 -5.96 7.82
CA ILE A 223 3.11 -6.44 8.15
C ILE A 223 2.84 -7.72 7.32
N PRO A 224 3.36 -8.90 7.72
CA PRO A 224 3.34 -10.11 6.87
C PRO A 224 1.94 -10.55 6.44
N TYR A 225 0.94 -10.35 7.32
CA TYR A 225 -0.44 -10.76 7.06
C TYR A 225 -1.17 -9.84 6.06
N LEU A 226 -0.82 -8.54 6.00
CA LEU A 226 -1.28 -7.68 4.91
C LEU A 226 -0.62 -8.11 3.60
N GLN A 227 0.68 -8.43 3.63
CA GLN A 227 1.42 -8.85 2.44
C GLN A 227 0.84 -10.17 1.86
N GLU A 228 0.54 -11.16 2.71
CA GLU A 228 -0.13 -12.39 2.27
C GLU A 228 -1.54 -12.12 1.72
N SER A 229 -2.28 -11.18 2.32
CA SER A 229 -3.62 -10.80 1.84
C SER A 229 -3.57 -10.09 0.49
N CYS A 230 -2.59 -9.20 0.27
CA CYS A 230 -2.29 -8.59 -1.03
C CYS A 230 -1.88 -9.64 -2.07
N GLU A 231 -0.99 -10.58 -1.74
CA GLU A 231 -0.60 -11.70 -2.63
C GLU A 231 -1.84 -12.54 -3.01
N ARG A 232 -2.69 -12.89 -2.04
CA ARG A 232 -3.93 -13.66 -2.24
C ARG A 232 -4.91 -12.90 -3.14
N TYR A 233 -5.06 -11.58 -2.97
CA TYR A 233 -5.88 -10.74 -3.82
C TYR A 233 -5.33 -10.68 -5.26
N MET A 234 -4.03 -10.45 -5.44
CA MET A 234 -3.40 -10.38 -6.78
C MET A 234 -3.54 -11.69 -7.54
N LEU A 235 -3.38 -12.84 -6.86
CA LEU A 235 -3.60 -14.16 -7.46
C LEU A 235 -5.05 -14.38 -7.91
N ASN A 236 -6.02 -13.96 -7.09
CA ASN A 236 -7.45 -14.15 -7.38
C ASN A 236 -8.00 -13.16 -8.42
N SER A 237 -7.37 -12.00 -8.59
CA SER A 237 -7.76 -10.94 -9.54
C SER A 237 -6.90 -10.93 -10.83
N LEU A 238 -6.04 -11.93 -11.02
CA LEU A 238 -5.07 -12.01 -12.09
C LEU A 238 -5.75 -12.12 -13.47
N ASN A 239 -5.39 -11.22 -14.38
CA ASN A 239 -5.97 -11.11 -15.71
C ASN A 239 -4.95 -10.50 -16.71
N ALA A 240 -5.29 -10.46 -17.99
CA ALA A 240 -4.36 -10.02 -19.04
C ALA A 240 -3.91 -8.55 -18.94
N SER A 241 -4.65 -7.65 -18.28
CA SER A 241 -4.27 -6.24 -18.15
C SER A 241 -3.45 -5.92 -16.89
N ASN A 242 -3.54 -6.73 -15.82
CA ASN A 242 -2.74 -6.55 -14.60
C ASN A 242 -1.56 -7.52 -14.45
N ALA A 243 -1.49 -8.61 -15.21
CA ALA A 243 -0.45 -9.64 -15.03
C ALA A 243 0.99 -9.12 -15.15
N LEU A 244 1.23 -8.07 -15.96
CA LEU A 244 2.56 -7.44 -16.07
C LEU A 244 2.93 -6.65 -14.80
N ASP A 245 1.98 -5.90 -14.23
CA ASP A 245 2.16 -5.14 -12.99
C ASP A 245 2.42 -6.09 -11.81
N VAL A 246 1.62 -7.17 -11.73
CA VAL A 246 1.74 -8.21 -10.71
C VAL A 246 3.08 -8.97 -10.86
N LEU A 247 3.61 -9.13 -12.09
CA LEU A 247 4.93 -9.72 -12.30
C LEU A 247 6.04 -8.84 -11.74
N ASP A 248 6.01 -7.54 -12.03
CA ASP A 248 7.01 -6.57 -11.53
C ASP A 248 7.03 -6.55 -9.99
N ILE A 249 5.85 -6.38 -9.38
CA ILE A 249 5.62 -6.43 -7.93
C ILE A 249 6.10 -7.75 -7.31
N SER A 250 5.86 -8.89 -7.97
CA SER A 250 6.31 -10.20 -7.48
C SER A 250 7.83 -10.36 -7.44
N ILE A 251 8.56 -9.55 -8.21
CA ILE A 251 10.02 -9.56 -8.27
C ILE A 251 10.59 -8.51 -7.33
N LEU A 252 10.00 -7.31 -7.28
CA LEU A 252 10.31 -6.26 -6.33
C LEU A 252 10.30 -6.77 -4.88
N TYR A 253 9.21 -7.43 -4.47
CA TYR A 253 9.06 -8.01 -3.11
C TYR A 253 9.50 -9.49 -3.03
N SER A 254 10.23 -10.00 -4.03
CA SER A 254 10.80 -11.37 -4.08
C SER A 254 9.81 -12.52 -3.81
N LYS A 255 8.53 -12.33 -4.16
CA LYS A 255 7.41 -13.26 -3.90
C LYS A 255 7.35 -14.39 -4.92
N LYS A 256 8.20 -15.41 -4.72
CA LYS A 256 8.34 -16.59 -5.59
C LYS A 256 7.01 -17.21 -6.06
N LYS A 257 6.08 -17.51 -5.14
CA LYS A 257 4.79 -18.13 -5.46
C LYS A 257 3.92 -17.23 -6.37
N LEU A 258 3.91 -15.92 -6.11
CA LEU A 258 3.23 -14.94 -6.95
C LEU A 258 3.89 -14.89 -8.33
N LYS A 259 5.22 -14.75 -8.38
CA LYS A 259 6.01 -14.75 -9.64
C LYS A 259 5.76 -15.99 -10.48
N GLU A 260 5.87 -17.18 -9.90
CA GLU A 260 5.69 -18.45 -10.59
C GLU A 260 4.26 -18.58 -11.14
N THR A 261 3.24 -18.20 -10.37
CA THR A 261 1.84 -18.28 -10.82
C THR A 261 1.56 -17.26 -11.92
N THR A 262 2.07 -16.03 -11.79
CA THR A 262 1.90 -14.95 -12.77
C THR A 262 2.65 -15.24 -14.07
N LEU A 263 3.89 -15.77 -14.03
CA LEU A 263 4.60 -16.22 -15.22
C LEU A 263 3.84 -17.35 -15.94
N ASN A 264 3.31 -18.33 -15.20
CA ASN A 264 2.48 -19.38 -15.79
C ASN A 264 1.19 -18.83 -16.45
N PHE A 265 0.57 -17.80 -15.86
CA PHE A 265 -0.57 -17.12 -16.48
C PHE A 265 -0.16 -16.35 -17.75
N ILE A 266 0.95 -15.62 -17.72
CA ILE A 266 1.46 -14.86 -18.88
C ILE A 266 1.79 -15.81 -20.02
N VAL A 267 2.51 -16.91 -19.78
CA VAL A 267 2.88 -17.90 -20.80
C VAL A 267 1.65 -18.54 -21.46
N ARG A 268 0.60 -18.85 -20.68
CA ARG A 268 -0.68 -19.37 -21.22
C ARG A 268 -1.42 -18.36 -22.09
N ASN A 269 -1.28 -17.07 -21.80
CA ASN A 269 -1.94 -15.97 -22.51
C ASN A 269 -0.97 -15.18 -23.42
N MET A 270 0.22 -15.73 -23.71
CA MET A 270 1.34 -14.98 -24.29
C MET A 270 0.98 -14.29 -25.61
N LYS A 271 0.13 -14.94 -26.42
CA LYS A 271 -0.34 -14.42 -27.71
C LYS A 271 -1.12 -13.11 -27.62
N SER A 272 -1.93 -12.91 -26.58
CA SER A 272 -2.74 -11.69 -26.41
C SER A 272 -2.03 -10.62 -25.58
N ILE A 273 -1.13 -11.03 -24.67
CA ILE A 273 -0.33 -10.10 -23.86
C ILE A 273 0.74 -9.44 -24.72
N VAL A 274 1.52 -10.20 -25.49
CA VAL A 274 2.61 -9.67 -26.33
C VAL A 274 2.10 -8.75 -27.45
N SER A 275 0.87 -8.96 -27.93
CA SER A 275 0.22 -8.10 -28.93
C SER A 275 -0.41 -6.83 -28.34
N SER A 276 -0.17 -6.50 -27.08
CA SER A 276 -0.75 -5.32 -26.42
C SER A 276 0.30 -4.21 -26.25
N GLN A 277 -0.11 -2.96 -26.47
CA GLN A 277 0.75 -1.78 -26.26
C GLN A 277 1.38 -1.76 -24.85
N LYS A 278 0.64 -2.20 -23.82
CA LYS A 278 1.15 -2.30 -22.45
C LYS A 278 2.35 -3.24 -22.33
N TYR A 279 2.47 -4.26 -23.19
CA TYR A 279 3.67 -5.11 -23.23
C TYR A 279 4.85 -4.43 -23.92
N GLU A 280 4.63 -3.55 -24.90
CA GLU A 280 5.69 -2.75 -25.54
C GLU A 280 6.26 -1.70 -24.57
N GLU A 281 5.38 -1.03 -23.82
CA GLU A 281 5.73 -0.12 -22.73
C GLU A 281 6.49 -0.86 -21.62
N PHE A 282 5.97 -2.00 -21.16
CA PHE A 282 6.62 -2.87 -20.17
C PHE A 282 7.99 -3.39 -20.64
N ALA A 283 8.13 -3.81 -21.91
CA ALA A 283 9.40 -4.28 -22.45
C ALA A 283 10.45 -3.18 -22.56
N SER A 284 10.02 -1.95 -22.84
CA SER A 284 10.87 -0.76 -22.89
C SER A 284 11.36 -0.35 -21.49
N SER A 285 10.47 -0.40 -20.48
CA SER A 285 10.81 -0.05 -19.09
C SER A 285 11.57 -1.15 -18.34
N ASN A 286 11.21 -2.42 -18.57
CA ASN A 286 11.68 -3.58 -17.82
C ASN A 286 12.26 -4.70 -18.71
N PRO A 287 13.35 -4.46 -19.49
CA PRO A 287 13.95 -5.50 -20.35
C PRO A 287 14.33 -6.80 -19.61
N HIS A 288 14.72 -6.68 -18.34
CA HIS A 288 15.07 -7.83 -17.50
C HIS A 288 13.87 -8.76 -17.22
N LEU A 289 12.65 -8.22 -17.11
CA LEU A 289 11.43 -9.00 -16.94
C LEU A 289 11.05 -9.73 -18.22
N CYS A 290 11.25 -9.12 -19.39
CA CYS A 290 11.05 -9.81 -20.67
C CYS A 290 11.99 -11.02 -20.86
N VAL A 291 13.21 -10.99 -20.29
CA VAL A 291 14.09 -12.17 -20.26
C VAL A 291 13.53 -13.27 -19.35
N GLU A 292 12.98 -12.93 -18.19
CA GLU A 292 12.31 -13.89 -17.30
C GLU A 292 11.06 -14.52 -17.95
N VAL A 293 10.22 -13.72 -18.60
CA VAL A 293 9.04 -14.18 -19.35
C VAL A 293 9.46 -15.07 -20.53
N SER A 294 10.49 -14.67 -21.29
CA SER A 294 11.00 -15.47 -22.42
C SER A 294 11.58 -16.81 -21.95
N ARG A 295 12.27 -16.84 -20.81
CA ARG A 295 12.77 -18.10 -20.22
C ARG A 295 11.62 -19.00 -19.78
N ALA A 296 10.64 -18.45 -19.06
CA ALA A 296 9.46 -19.19 -18.64
C ALA A 296 8.65 -19.75 -19.83
N PHE A 297 8.60 -19.04 -20.96
CA PHE A 297 7.97 -19.50 -22.20
C PHE A 297 8.72 -20.67 -22.84
N VAL A 298 10.06 -20.68 -22.80
CA VAL A 298 10.90 -21.77 -23.32
C VAL A 298 10.93 -22.99 -22.39
N GLU A 299 10.83 -22.79 -21.08
CA GLU A 299 10.78 -23.86 -20.08
C GLU A 299 9.38 -24.51 -19.97
N ALA A 300 8.33 -23.84 -20.46
CA ALA A 300 6.97 -24.34 -20.45
C ALA A 300 6.77 -25.53 -21.41
N LYS A 301 6.16 -26.59 -20.89
CA LYS A 301 5.69 -27.73 -21.67
C LYS A 301 4.21 -27.52 -22.01
N PHE A 302 3.95 -27.37 -23.31
CA PHE A 302 2.62 -27.23 -23.90
C PHE A 302 2.03 -28.61 -24.25
#